data_AF-A0A7C1VUX5-F1
#
_entry.id   AF-A0A7C1VUX5-F1
#
_cell.length_a   1.000
_cell.length_b   1.000
_cell.length_c   1.000
_cell.angle_alpha   90.00
_cell.angle_beta   90.00
_cell.angle_gamma   90.00
#
_symmetry.space_group_name_H-M   'P 1'
#
loop_
_entity.id
_entity.type
_entity.pdbx_description
1 polymer ?
#
loop_
_entity_poly.entity_id
_entity_poly.type
_entity_poly.pdbx_seq_one_letter_code
_entity_poly.pdbx_strand_id
1 'polypeptide(L)' 'METKWEITKKGHTYYVDIQGERVIVGSFFKDGHTDNAGEVTFEEFLDGEYFDHIGKIFGKKVLVEIVSTVEKLI' A
#
# COMPACT_ATOMS: atom_id res chain seq x y z
N MET A 1 -2.96 -5.72 14.50
CA MET A 1 -2.15 -5.88 13.28
C MET A 1 -2.00 -4.51 12.68
N GLU A 2 -0.82 -4.11 12.22
CA GLU A 2 -0.69 -2.88 11.44
C GLU A 2 -1.41 -3.09 10.11
N THR A 3 -2.30 -2.18 9.75
CA THR A 3 -3.06 -2.23 8.49
C THR A 3 -2.71 -1.07 7.58
N LYS A 4 -1.86 -0.15 8.04
CA LYS A 4 -1.55 1.08 7.33
C LYS A 4 -0.07 1.41 7.43
N TRP A 5 0.56 1.65 6.28
CA TRP A 5 1.96 2.03 6.15
C TRP A 5 2.05 3.34 5.38
N GLU A 6 2.85 4.28 5.86
CA GLU A 6 3.06 5.57 5.20
C GLU A 6 4.54 5.96 5.16
N ILE A 7 4.97 6.58 4.05
CA ILE A 7 6.31 7.17 3.95
C ILE A 7 6.26 8.46 3.13
N THR A 8 6.89 9.52 3.63
CA THR A 8 7.07 10.76 2.86
C THR A 8 8.44 10.78 2.17
N LYS A 9 8.45 10.95 0.85
CA LYS A 9 9.66 11.20 0.06
C LYS A 9 9.47 12.40 -0.85
N LYS A 10 10.41 13.35 -0.81
CA LYS A 10 10.45 14.53 -1.70
C LYS A 10 9.12 15.30 -1.80
N GLY A 11 8.40 15.44 -0.68
CA GLY A 11 7.13 16.17 -0.62
C GLY A 11 5.87 15.36 -0.95
N HIS A 12 6.03 14.13 -1.43
CA HIS A 12 4.93 13.17 -1.61
C HIS A 12 4.87 12.21 -0.43
N THR A 13 3.68 12.02 0.12
CA THR A 13 3.40 10.92 1.06
C THR A 13 2.78 9.78 0.29
N TYR A 14 3.40 8.61 0.37
CA TYR A 14 2.88 7.35 -0.16
C TYR A 14 2.27 6.57 0.98
N TYR A 15 1.18 5.86 0.71
CA TYR A 15 0.51 5.03 1.69
C TYR A 15 0.02 3.71 1.11
N VAL A 16 -0.03 2.71 1.98
CA VAL A 16 -0.76 1.45 1.79
C VAL A 16 -1.69 1.32 2.97
N ASP A 17 -2.97 1.02 2.74
CA ASP A 17 -3.96 0.82 3.79
C ASP A 17 -4.85 -0.38 3.47
N ILE A 18 -5.08 -1.23 4.46
CA ILE A 18 -5.97 -2.38 4.36
C ILE A 18 -7.31 -1.97 4.96
N GLN A 19 -8.33 -1.87 4.12
CA GLN A 19 -9.69 -1.47 4.50
C GLN A 19 -10.69 -2.51 4.02
N GLY A 20 -11.34 -3.20 4.96
CA GLY A 20 -12.22 -4.33 4.64
C GLY A 20 -11.41 -5.45 3.95
N GLU A 21 -11.89 -5.90 2.79
CA GLU A 21 -11.25 -6.93 1.94
C GLU A 21 -10.42 -6.33 0.79
N ARG A 22 -9.97 -5.08 0.94
CA ARG A 22 -9.26 -4.32 -0.09
C ARG A 22 -7.93 -3.77 0.43
N VAL A 23 -6.95 -3.70 -0.45
CA VAL A 23 -5.68 -2.99 -0.26
C VAL A 23 -5.74 -1.70 -1.07
N ILE A 24 -5.67 -0.57 -0.39
CA ILE A 24 -5.61 0.76 -0.98
C ILE A 24 -4.14 1.17 -1.08
N VAL A 25 -3.70 1.58 -2.26
CA VAL A 25 -2.34 2.05 -2.52
C VAL A 25 -2.43 3.42 -3.15
N GLY A 26 -1.79 4.42 -2.56
CA GLY A 26 -1.90 5.77 -3.07
C GLY A 26 -0.74 6.67 -2.72
N SER A 27 -0.79 7.87 -3.28
CA SER A 27 0.10 8.96 -2.93
C SER A 27 -0.67 10.27 -2.81
N PHE A 28 -0.15 11.20 -2.02
CA PHE A 28 -0.68 12.55 -1.99
C PHE A 28 0.46 13.55 -1.81
N PHE A 29 0.29 14.73 -2.40
CA PHE A 29 1.19 15.83 -2.15
C PHE A 29 0.87 16.41 -0.78
N LYS A 30 1.91 16.86 -0.05
CA LYS A 30 1.71 17.58 1.23
C LYS A 30 1.06 18.96 1.08
N ASP A 31 0.59 19.32 -0.11
CA ASP A 31 -0.20 20.54 -0.36
C ASP A 31 -1.71 20.36 -0.14
N GLY A 32 -2.15 19.15 0.22
CA GLY A 32 -3.55 18.84 0.51
C GLY A 32 -4.34 18.20 -0.64
N HIS A 33 -3.70 17.90 -1.77
CA HIS A 33 -4.31 17.17 -2.89
C HIS A 33 -3.84 15.70 -2.93
N THR A 34 -4.80 14.78 -3.04
CA THR A 34 -4.56 13.34 -3.22
C THR A 34 -4.46 13.00 -4.70
N ASP A 35 -3.33 12.45 -5.13
CA ASP A 35 -3.08 12.06 -6.52
C ASP A 35 -2.91 10.53 -6.63
N ASN A 36 -3.80 9.89 -7.40
CA ASN A 36 -3.75 8.47 -7.79
C ASN A 36 -3.79 7.46 -6.64
N ALA A 37 -4.91 7.40 -5.91
CA ALA A 37 -5.25 6.25 -5.08
C ALA A 37 -5.85 5.13 -5.96
N GLY A 38 -5.18 3.99 -6.03
CA GLY A 38 -5.74 2.74 -6.53
C GLY A 38 -6.19 1.84 -5.38
N GLU A 39 -7.09 0.92 -5.66
CA GLU A 39 -7.51 -0.12 -4.71
C GLU A 39 -7.70 -1.44 -5.45
N VAL A 40 -7.35 -2.54 -4.79
CA VAL A 40 -7.49 -3.92 -5.28
C VAL A 40 -8.04 -4.81 -4.17
N THR A 41 -8.67 -5.92 -4.53
CA THR A 41 -9.05 -6.96 -3.56
C THR A 41 -7.80 -7.62 -2.96
N PHE A 42 -7.98 -8.40 -1.90
CA PHE A 42 -6.89 -9.23 -1.36
C PHE A 42 -6.35 -10.23 -2.38
N GLU A 43 -7.21 -10.83 -3.19
CA GLU A 43 -6.83 -11.81 -4.21
C GLU A 43 -5.99 -11.16 -5.31
N GLU A 44 -6.43 -10.01 -5.84
CA GLU A 44 -5.70 -9.22 -6.84
C GLU A 44 -4.35 -8.75 -6.28
N PHE A 45 -4.32 -8.29 -5.04
CA PHE A 45 -3.08 -7.91 -4.38
C PHE A 45 -2.12 -9.10 -4.27
N LEU A 46 -2.60 -10.27 -3.83
CA LEU A 46 -1.76 -11.46 -3.72
C LEU A 46 -1.31 -12.04 -5.06
N ASP A 47 -2.02 -11.74 -6.16
CA ASP A 47 -1.57 -12.03 -7.53
C ASP A 47 -0.45 -11.08 -8.00
N GLY A 48 -0.10 -10.07 -7.19
CA GLY A 48 1.07 -9.22 -7.36
C GLY A 48 0.75 -7.78 -7.75
N GLU A 49 -0.53 -7.38 -7.77
CA GLU A 49 -0.91 -6.00 -8.03
C GLU A 49 -0.21 -5.05 -7.04
N TYR A 50 0.37 -3.97 -7.57
CA TYR A 50 1.17 -2.97 -6.85
C TYR A 50 2.49 -3.44 -6.20
N PHE A 51 2.90 -4.72 -6.29
CA PHE A 51 4.12 -5.20 -5.62
C PHE A 51 5.39 -4.44 -6.04
N ASP A 52 5.57 -4.19 -7.34
CA ASP A 52 6.73 -3.43 -7.85
C ASP A 52 6.73 -1.98 -7.33
N HIS A 53 5.55 -1.34 -7.30
CA HIS A 53 5.40 0.03 -6.78
C HIS A 53 5.73 0.09 -5.28
N ILE A 54 5.10 -0.77 -4.47
CA ILE A 54 5.32 -0.84 -3.02
C ILE A 54 6.78 -1.22 -2.71
N GLY A 55 7.34 -2.18 -3.44
CA GLY A 55 8.72 -2.61 -3.30
C GLY A 55 9.73 -1.47 -3.56
N LYS A 56 9.49 -0.64 -4.57
CA LYS A 56 10.32 0.54 -4.88
C LYS A 56 10.19 1.66 -3.83
N ILE A 57 9.00 1.87 -3.30
CA ILE A 57 8.72 2.98 -2.37
C ILE A 57 9.03 2.60 -0.92
N PHE A 58 8.47 1.53 -0.41
CA PHE A 58 8.56 1.10 0.99
C PHE A 58 9.71 0.11 1.23
N GLY A 59 10.18 -0.55 0.16
CA GLY A 59 11.21 -1.58 0.25
C GLY A 59 10.65 -2.98 0.47
N LYS A 60 11.44 -3.99 0.09
CA LYS A 60 11.05 -5.41 0.11
C LYS A 60 10.57 -5.90 1.48
N LYS A 61 11.15 -5.41 2.57
CA LYS A 61 10.77 -5.81 3.93
C LYS A 61 9.31 -5.45 4.23
N VAL A 62 8.91 -4.22 3.91
CA VAL A 62 7.53 -3.74 4.14
C VAL A 62 6.56 -4.45 3.21
N LEU A 63 6.94 -4.69 1.95
CA LEU A 63 6.11 -5.49 1.04
C LEU A 63 5.79 -6.88 1.62
N VAL A 64 6.80 -7.60 2.14
CA VAL A 64 6.58 -8.92 2.76
C VAL A 64 5.68 -8.84 4.00
N GLU A 65 5.78 -7.77 4.77
CA GLU A 65 4.92 -7.53 5.93
C GLU A 65 3.46 -7.31 5.53
N ILE A 66 3.23 -6.50 4.50
CA ILE A 66 1.88 -6.25 3.95
C ILE A 66 1.29 -7.55 3.40
N VAL A 67 2.04 -8.31 2.59
CA VAL A 67 1.61 -9.61 2.05
C VAL A 67 1.23 -10.56 3.17
N SER A 68 2.10 -10.73 4.18
CA SER A 68 1.81 -11.58 5.34
C SER A 68 0.63 -11.08 6.17
N THR A 69 0.31 -9.80 6.09
CA THR A 69 -0.87 -9.23 6.76
C THR A 69 -2.13 -9.60 5.99
N VAL A 70 -2.13 -9.42 4.66
CA VAL A 70 -3.26 -9.80 3.79
C VAL A 70 -3.54 -11.30 3.87
N GLU A 71 -2.51 -12.15 3.80
CA GLU A 71 -2.63 -13.62 3.93
C GLU A 71 -3.29 -14.07 5.24
N LYS A 72 -3.20 -13.28 6.33
CA LYS A 72 -3.81 -13.61 7.63
C LYS A 72 -5.27 -13.16 7.75
N LEU A 73 -5.74 -12.35 6.80
CA LEU A 73 -7.08 -11.77 6.83
C LEU A 73 -8.07 -12.53 5.92
N ILE A 74 -7.60 -13.60 5.28
CA ILE A 74 -8.35 -14.53 4.42
C ILE A 74 -8.48 -15.90 5.09
#